data_AF-A0AAX4KA20-F1
#
_entry.id   AF-A0AAX4KA20-F1
#
_cell.length_a   1.000
_cell.length_b   1.000
_cell.length_c   1.000
_cell.angle_alpha   90.00
_cell.angle_beta   90.00
_cell.angle_gamma   90.00
#
_symmetry.space_group_name_H-M   'P 1'
#
loop_
_entity.id
_entity.type
_entity.pdbx_description
1 polymer ?
#
loop_
_entity_poly.entity_id
_entity_poly.type
_entity_poly.pdbx_seq_one_letter_code
_entity_poly.pdbx_strand_id
1 'polypeptide(L)'
;MDCFIYKTNNLTLAPFECNNVEGSPNLLSGNLEYSHYGYTVSDIWSYVFVSVFGVALVAQLLLSVFWRCWWTLPTLAAGTAVEVAGWGGRLWSVLSWEWVPNEGGVWDSAYGAYIMQICCLVIAPTFYSAANYILFGRIIAAAGPSYVSLHSQSFSTIFVIADIACLVIQGAGGGIAGTADDKDGSDMGAYIMTAGVILQLIVTVFFTGLFTEWIWRRRNQKPSKRQFNPFARFYRKKNAAAAAAAAATSREYIEMSPSATLVEDPSMINAMKPESSSVTYTSDSVPFVAGGERQLSDGKVKLMCGLISFGTLLIIVRSVYRSVELLDGWEGAIAINEPLFLGMDAFLMATFALTYAIIHPGLAFGRRLF
;
A
#
# COMPACT_ATOMS: atom_id res chain seq x y z
N MET A 1 6.77 41.30 -27.67
CA MET A 1 7.92 40.71 -26.98
C MET A 1 8.48 39.72 -27.96
N ASP A 2 9.69 39.96 -28.45
CA ASP A 2 10.28 39.15 -29.52
C ASP A 2 10.95 37.92 -28.88
N CYS A 3 10.57 36.72 -29.31
CA CYS A 3 11.25 35.48 -28.95
C CYS A 3 12.24 35.11 -30.05
N PHE A 4 13.31 34.42 -29.68
CA PHE A 4 14.37 34.03 -30.59
C PHE A 4 14.45 32.50 -30.69
N ILE A 5 14.42 31.95 -31.91
CA ILE A 5 14.67 30.53 -32.13
C ILE A 5 16.18 30.36 -32.25
N TYR A 6 16.73 29.45 -31.46
CA TYR A 6 18.12 29.04 -31.55
C TYR A 6 18.18 27.69 -32.28
N LYS A 7 18.76 27.68 -33.48
CA LYS A 7 19.06 26.43 -34.20
C LYS A 7 20.51 26.03 -33.92
N THR A 8 20.71 24.96 -33.17
CA THR A 8 21.99 24.46 -32.64
C THR A 8 23.06 24.25 -33.71
N ASN A 9 22.65 23.96 -34.95
CA ASN A 9 23.57 23.60 -36.04
C ASN A 9 24.02 24.79 -36.91
N ASN A 10 23.34 25.95 -36.85
CA ASN A 10 23.62 27.10 -37.73
C ASN A 10 23.69 28.47 -37.03
N LEU A 11 23.45 28.56 -35.71
CA LEU A 11 23.48 29.84 -34.94
C LEU A 11 22.63 30.97 -35.54
N THR A 12 21.66 30.65 -36.40
CA THR A 12 20.75 31.64 -36.99
C THR A 12 19.67 31.99 -35.97
N LEU A 13 19.77 33.19 -35.39
CA LEU A 13 18.74 33.84 -34.60
C LEU A 13 17.67 34.41 -35.54
N ALA A 14 16.50 33.77 -35.62
CA ALA A 14 15.35 34.35 -36.28
C ALA A 14 14.41 34.93 -35.22
N PRO A 15 14.16 36.26 -35.20
CA PRO A 15 13.16 36.83 -34.31
C PRO A 15 11.76 36.46 -34.80
N PHE A 16 10.90 36.04 -33.88
CA PHE A 16 9.49 35.74 -34.14
C PHE A 16 8.65 36.15 -32.93
N GLU A 17 7.34 36.25 -33.11
CA GLU A 17 6.43 36.63 -32.04
C GLU A 17 6.32 35.50 -31.01
N CYS A 18 6.64 35.77 -29.74
CA CYS A 18 6.50 34.79 -28.66
C CYS A 18 5.08 34.24 -28.63
N ASN A 19 4.95 32.93 -28.75
CA ASN A 19 3.64 32.30 -28.75
C ASN A 19 3.32 31.73 -27.37
N ASN A 20 2.47 32.45 -26.64
CA ASN A 20 2.02 32.06 -25.29
C ASN A 20 0.58 31.52 -25.31
N VAL A 21 0.01 31.27 -26.49
CA VAL A 21 -1.36 30.76 -26.63
C VAL A 21 -1.31 29.23 -26.61
N GLU A 22 -2.05 28.61 -25.69
CA GLU A 22 -2.19 27.15 -25.63
C GLU A 22 -2.56 26.55 -27.00
N GLY A 23 -1.92 25.44 -27.38
CA GLY A 23 -2.17 24.79 -28.68
C GLY A 23 -1.30 25.31 -29.83
N SER A 24 -0.25 26.07 -29.51
CA SER A 24 0.70 26.57 -30.51
C SER A 24 1.66 25.49 -31.00
N PRO A 25 1.81 25.30 -32.33
CA PRO A 25 2.67 24.27 -32.89
C PRO A 25 4.15 24.68 -32.85
N ASN A 26 5.01 23.68 -32.88
CA ASN A 26 6.44 23.86 -33.14
C ASN A 26 6.62 24.48 -34.53
N LEU A 27 7.37 25.57 -34.60
CA LEU A 27 7.61 26.38 -35.78
C LEU A 27 8.53 25.71 -36.82
N LEU A 28 9.26 24.66 -36.43
CA LEU A 28 10.10 23.87 -37.32
C LEU A 28 9.39 22.62 -37.84
N SER A 29 8.68 21.88 -36.97
CA SER A 29 7.99 20.64 -37.35
C SER A 29 6.55 20.85 -37.83
N GLY A 30 5.94 21.98 -37.47
CA GLY A 30 4.53 22.27 -37.73
C GLY A 30 3.56 21.47 -36.85
N ASN A 31 4.07 20.63 -35.94
CA ASN A 31 3.27 19.76 -35.08
C ASN A 31 3.24 20.28 -33.63
N LEU A 32 2.24 19.85 -32.88
CA LEU A 32 2.14 20.10 -31.45
C LEU A 32 3.01 19.11 -30.67
N GLU A 33 4.05 19.61 -30.02
CA GLU A 33 5.00 18.80 -29.27
C GLU A 33 4.96 19.17 -27.78
N TYR A 34 4.81 18.15 -26.93
CA TYR A 34 4.74 18.27 -25.47
C TYR A 34 5.85 17.44 -24.84
N SER A 35 6.68 18.08 -24.03
CA SER A 35 7.71 17.43 -23.24
C SER A 35 7.09 16.50 -22.18
N HIS A 36 7.77 15.37 -21.91
CA HIS A 36 7.46 14.34 -20.89
C HIS A 36 6.15 13.55 -21.03
N TYR A 37 5.02 14.18 -21.36
CA TYR A 37 3.72 13.50 -21.48
C TYR A 37 3.40 13.09 -22.92
N GLY A 38 3.89 13.84 -23.92
CA GLY A 38 3.54 13.63 -25.33
C GLY A 38 2.11 14.06 -25.70
N TYR A 39 1.35 14.64 -24.77
CA TYR A 39 -0.01 15.17 -24.98
C TYR A 39 -0.30 16.34 -24.03
N THR A 40 -1.37 17.09 -24.33
CA THR A 40 -1.92 18.11 -23.42
C THR A 40 -2.57 17.47 -22.21
N VAL A 41 -1.99 17.63 -21.03
CA VAL A 41 -2.59 17.12 -19.79
C VAL A 41 -3.86 17.88 -19.45
N SER A 42 -4.95 17.17 -19.19
CA SER A 42 -6.21 17.78 -18.78
C SER A 42 -6.12 18.35 -17.35
N ASP A 43 -6.42 19.63 -17.23
CA ASP A 43 -6.55 20.39 -15.99
C ASP A 43 -7.75 19.89 -15.16
N ILE A 44 -8.91 19.72 -15.79
CA ILE A 44 -10.16 19.32 -15.13
C ILE A 44 -9.98 17.99 -14.39
N TRP A 45 -9.44 16.97 -15.06
CA TRP A 45 -9.26 15.66 -14.45
C TRP A 45 -8.25 15.69 -13.31
N SER A 46 -7.21 16.51 -13.42
CA SER A 46 -6.22 16.70 -12.36
C SER A 46 -6.87 17.29 -11.10
N TYR A 47 -7.70 18.33 -11.23
CA TYR A 47 -8.47 18.87 -10.10
C TYR A 47 -9.43 17.86 -9.48
N VAL A 48 -10.15 17.10 -10.31
CA VAL A 48 -11.11 16.09 -9.86
C VAL A 48 -10.42 15.02 -9.01
N PHE A 49 -9.34 14.41 -9.50
CA PHE A 49 -8.69 13.33 -8.79
C PHE A 49 -7.93 13.80 -7.53
N VAL A 50 -7.24 14.95 -7.57
CA VAL A 50 -6.66 15.56 -6.34
C VAL A 50 -7.74 15.73 -5.27
N SER A 51 -8.90 16.26 -5.66
CA SER A 51 -10.02 16.50 -4.73
C SER A 51 -10.61 15.20 -4.20
N VAL A 52 -10.82 14.20 -5.05
CA VAL A 52 -11.35 12.88 -4.67
C VAL A 52 -10.43 12.18 -3.68
N PHE A 53 -9.12 12.12 -3.97
CA PHE A 53 -8.16 11.52 -3.05
C PHE A 53 -7.98 12.35 -1.77
N GLY A 54 -8.07 13.67 -1.85
CA GLY A 54 -8.05 14.55 -0.68
C GLY A 54 -9.22 14.29 0.27
N VAL A 55 -10.44 14.19 -0.26
CA VAL A 55 -11.62 13.82 0.52
C VAL A 55 -11.50 12.39 1.07
N ALA A 56 -11.01 11.45 0.28
CA ALA A 56 -10.77 10.07 0.72
C ALA A 56 -9.74 10.00 1.85
N LEU A 57 -8.66 10.77 1.79
CA LEU A 57 -7.64 10.88 2.83
C LEU A 57 -8.25 11.40 4.14
N VAL A 58 -9.00 12.50 4.08
CA VAL A 58 -9.69 13.05 5.26
C VAL A 58 -10.66 12.02 5.85
N ALA A 59 -11.47 11.36 5.01
CA ALA A 59 -12.38 10.33 5.45
C ALA A 59 -11.64 9.17 6.15
N GLN A 60 -10.55 8.68 5.56
CA GLN A 60 -9.76 7.60 6.14
C GLN A 60 -9.07 8.00 7.44
N LEU A 61 -8.56 9.23 7.56
CA LEU A 61 -8.00 9.73 8.82
C LEU A 61 -9.06 9.79 9.92
N LEU A 62 -10.22 10.39 9.63
CA LEU A 62 -11.33 10.51 10.57
C LEU A 62 -11.85 9.13 11.00
N LEU A 63 -12.04 8.21 10.05
CA LEU A 63 -12.50 6.84 10.33
C LEU A 63 -11.45 6.04 11.11
N SER A 64 -10.16 6.18 10.78
CA SER A 64 -9.07 5.52 11.50
C SER A 64 -9.05 5.94 12.97
N VAL A 65 -9.20 7.24 13.24
CA VAL A 65 -9.26 7.80 14.60
C VAL A 65 -10.55 7.39 15.32
N PHE A 66 -11.70 7.53 14.66
CA PHE A 66 -13.02 7.24 15.24
C PHE A 66 -13.17 5.76 15.64
N TRP A 67 -12.66 4.85 14.81
CA TRP A 67 -12.67 3.41 15.06
C TRP A 67 -11.44 2.93 15.85
N ARG A 68 -10.49 3.81 16.16
CA ARG A 68 -9.21 3.51 16.83
C ARG A 68 -8.43 2.37 16.14
N CYS A 69 -8.57 2.27 14.82
CA CYS A 69 -7.90 1.26 14.01
C CYS A 69 -6.52 1.75 13.58
N TRP A 70 -5.57 1.87 14.50
CA TRP A 70 -4.25 2.48 14.22
C TRP A 70 -3.47 1.83 13.07
N TRP A 71 -3.75 0.58 12.72
CA TRP A 71 -3.12 -0.12 11.59
C TRP A 71 -3.57 0.41 10.22
N THR A 72 -4.72 1.09 10.10
CA THR A 72 -5.20 1.69 8.85
C THR A 72 -4.50 3.00 8.52
N LEU A 73 -3.85 3.66 9.50
CA LEU A 73 -3.08 4.88 9.27
C LEU A 73 -1.83 4.64 8.40
N PRO A 74 -0.87 3.76 8.79
CA PRO A 74 0.35 3.54 8.01
C PRO A 74 0.09 2.78 6.71
N THR A 75 -1.14 2.32 6.44
CA THR A 75 -1.51 1.59 5.23
C THR A 75 -2.46 2.41 4.37
N LEU A 76 -3.76 2.41 4.68
CA LEU A 76 -4.78 3.10 3.88
C LEU A 76 -4.54 4.62 3.82
N ALA A 77 -4.34 5.28 4.98
CA ALA A 77 -4.18 6.73 5.01
C ALA A 77 -2.84 7.17 4.38
N ALA A 78 -1.76 6.43 4.61
CA ALA A 78 -0.48 6.68 3.95
C ALA A 78 -0.59 6.50 2.42
N GLY A 79 -1.22 5.40 1.95
CA GLY A 79 -1.44 5.17 0.52
C GLY A 79 -2.27 6.26 -0.15
N THR A 80 -3.36 6.70 0.50
CA THR A 80 -4.17 7.83 -0.01
C THR A 80 -3.43 9.15 0.01
N ALA A 81 -2.58 9.41 1.01
CA ALA A 81 -1.74 10.60 1.02
C ALA A 81 -0.72 10.61 -0.12
N VAL A 82 -0.14 9.45 -0.44
CA VAL A 82 0.76 9.32 -1.59
C VAL A 82 0.00 9.50 -2.92
N GLU A 83 -1.24 9.01 -3.05
CA GLU A 83 -2.09 9.33 -4.22
C GLU A 83 -2.31 10.85 -4.34
N VAL A 84 -2.66 11.53 -3.25
CA VAL A 84 -2.83 13.00 -3.26
C VAL A 84 -1.55 13.71 -3.72
N ALA A 85 -0.38 13.25 -3.26
CA ALA A 85 0.91 13.81 -3.70
C ALA A 85 1.16 13.57 -5.20
N GLY A 86 0.84 12.38 -5.72
CA GLY A 86 0.99 12.07 -7.14
C GLY A 86 0.09 12.93 -8.03
N TRP A 87 -1.19 13.06 -7.67
CA TRP A 87 -2.12 13.94 -8.37
C TRP A 87 -1.79 15.42 -8.18
N GLY A 88 -1.23 15.79 -7.04
CA GLY A 88 -0.67 17.13 -6.81
C GLY A 88 0.51 17.43 -7.73
N GLY A 89 1.34 16.43 -8.02
CA GLY A 89 2.42 16.52 -9.02
C GLY A 89 1.89 16.73 -10.42
N ARG A 90 0.83 15.99 -10.80
CA ARG A 90 0.13 16.23 -12.07
C ARG A 90 -0.42 17.66 -12.17
N LEU A 91 -1.08 18.13 -11.13
CA LEU A 91 -1.63 19.49 -11.09
C LEU A 91 -0.52 20.55 -11.17
N TRP A 92 0.60 20.35 -10.48
CA TRP A 92 1.74 21.25 -10.60
C TRP A 92 2.32 21.23 -12.02
N SER A 93 2.43 20.08 -12.65
CA SER A 93 2.85 19.98 -14.04
C SER A 93 1.92 20.77 -14.97
N VAL A 94 0.60 20.71 -14.76
CA VAL A 94 -0.39 21.54 -15.48
C VAL A 94 -0.20 23.04 -15.24
N LEU A 95 0.08 23.45 -14.00
CA LEU A 95 0.24 24.86 -13.66
C LEU A 95 1.60 25.45 -14.07
N SER A 96 2.56 24.61 -14.48
CA SER A 96 3.92 25.01 -14.85
C SER A 96 4.20 24.89 -16.34
N TRP A 97 3.16 24.73 -17.17
CA TRP A 97 3.32 24.70 -18.63
C TRP A 97 3.85 26.04 -19.14
N GLU A 98 4.96 25.99 -19.85
CA GLU A 98 5.55 27.12 -20.54
C GLU A 98 5.97 26.70 -21.95
N TRP A 99 5.74 27.57 -22.93
CA TRP A 99 6.19 27.33 -24.29
C TRP A 99 7.64 27.78 -24.42
N VAL A 100 8.55 26.82 -24.61
CA VAL A 100 9.98 27.09 -24.68
C VAL A 100 10.41 27.19 -26.15
N PRO A 101 11.00 28.31 -26.59
CA PRO A 101 11.33 28.57 -28.01
C PRO A 101 12.47 27.71 -28.58
N ASN A 102 13.12 26.87 -27.77
CA ASN A 102 14.23 26.03 -28.21
C ASN A 102 13.77 24.97 -29.22
N GLU A 103 14.60 24.69 -30.22
CA GLU A 103 14.32 23.72 -31.28
C GLU A 103 12.96 23.88 -31.98
N GLY A 104 12.50 25.13 -32.11
CA GLY A 104 11.28 25.46 -32.84
C GLY A 104 10.03 25.63 -31.98
N GLY A 105 10.08 25.37 -30.68
CA GLY A 105 8.97 25.64 -29.78
C GLY A 105 8.28 24.39 -29.26
N VAL A 106 8.56 24.03 -28.01
CA VAL A 106 7.98 22.86 -27.34
C VAL A 106 7.29 23.30 -26.06
N TRP A 107 6.13 22.72 -25.77
CA TRP A 107 5.49 22.91 -24.47
C TRP A 107 6.23 22.08 -23.43
N ASP A 108 6.85 22.75 -22.47
CA ASP A 108 7.61 22.12 -21.40
C ASP A 108 6.91 22.31 -20.05
N SER A 109 7.08 21.32 -19.17
CA SER A 109 6.55 21.37 -17.80
C SER A 109 7.64 20.99 -16.82
N ALA A 110 7.50 21.39 -15.55
CA ALA A 110 8.52 21.10 -14.56
C ALA A 110 8.77 19.57 -14.45
N TYR A 111 9.96 19.13 -14.88
CA TYR A 111 10.34 17.70 -14.87
C TYR A 111 10.16 17.05 -13.48
N GLY A 112 10.50 17.78 -12.41
CA GLY A 112 10.28 17.32 -11.04
C GLY A 112 8.81 17.04 -10.69
N ALA A 113 7.87 17.79 -11.28
CA ALA A 113 6.44 17.57 -11.08
C ALA A 113 5.97 16.28 -11.80
N TYR A 114 6.49 16.01 -12.99
CA TYR A 114 6.27 14.76 -13.72
C TYR A 114 6.79 13.54 -12.96
N ILE A 115 8.05 13.60 -12.50
CA ILE A 115 8.66 12.51 -11.72
C ILE A 115 7.94 12.30 -10.39
N MET A 116 7.54 13.38 -9.71
CA MET A 116 6.75 13.27 -8.48
C MET A 116 5.42 12.56 -8.74
N GLN A 117 4.72 12.90 -9.83
CA GLN A 117 3.50 12.21 -10.23
C GLN A 117 3.74 10.70 -10.37
N ILE A 118 4.68 10.30 -11.22
CA ILE A 118 4.91 8.88 -11.52
C ILE A 118 5.39 8.12 -10.30
N CYS A 119 6.36 8.64 -9.56
CA CYS A 119 6.88 8.00 -8.35
C CYS A 119 5.77 7.77 -7.31
N CYS A 120 5.00 8.82 -6.99
CA CYS A 120 3.93 8.70 -6.00
C CYS A 120 2.83 7.73 -6.46
N LEU A 121 2.36 7.84 -7.70
CA LEU A 121 1.34 6.93 -8.21
C LEU A 121 1.85 5.48 -8.27
N VAL A 122 3.13 5.24 -8.62
CA VAL A 122 3.68 3.87 -8.61
C VAL A 122 3.74 3.28 -7.19
N ILE A 123 4.10 4.10 -6.20
CA ILE A 123 4.29 3.68 -4.80
C ILE A 123 2.96 3.45 -4.07
N ALA A 124 1.94 4.29 -4.28
CA ALA A 124 0.71 4.29 -3.48
C ALA A 124 -0.02 2.92 -3.37
N PRO A 125 -0.18 2.11 -4.43
CA PRO A 125 -0.88 0.83 -4.38
C PRO A 125 -0.22 -0.21 -3.46
N THR A 126 1.07 -0.09 -3.20
CA THR A 126 1.77 -1.00 -2.28
C THR A 126 1.23 -0.89 -0.86
N PHE A 127 0.84 0.32 -0.44
CA PHE A 127 0.20 0.56 0.85
C PHE A 127 -1.22 -0.04 0.90
N TYR A 128 -1.94 0.00 -0.22
CA TYR A 128 -3.25 -0.65 -0.36
C TYR A 128 -3.13 -2.19 -0.31
N SER A 129 -2.12 -2.77 -0.96
CA SER A 129 -1.78 -4.20 -0.82
C SER A 129 -1.46 -4.55 0.63
N ALA A 130 -0.62 -3.76 1.31
CA ALA A 130 -0.31 -3.96 2.72
C ALA A 130 -1.58 -3.93 3.60
N ALA A 131 -2.53 -3.03 3.32
CA ALA A 131 -3.82 -3.01 4.01
C ALA A 131 -4.61 -4.32 3.82
N ASN A 132 -4.67 -4.85 2.59
CA ASN A 132 -5.32 -6.13 2.30
C ASN A 132 -4.68 -7.28 3.08
N TYR A 133 -3.34 -7.33 3.15
CA TYR A 133 -2.61 -8.40 3.84
C TYR A 133 -2.87 -8.39 5.35
N ILE A 134 -2.83 -7.21 5.98
CA ILE A 134 -3.12 -7.05 7.41
C ILE A 134 -4.59 -7.37 7.70
N LEU A 135 -5.51 -6.89 6.86
CA LEU A 135 -6.93 -7.17 6.99
C LEU A 135 -7.20 -8.68 6.92
N PHE A 136 -6.60 -9.37 5.96
CA PHE A 136 -6.74 -10.81 5.83
C PHE A 136 -6.20 -11.57 7.04
N GLY A 137 -5.02 -11.19 7.55
CA GLY A 137 -4.45 -11.78 8.77
C GLY A 137 -5.38 -11.64 9.98
N ARG A 138 -6.07 -10.50 10.11
CA ARG A 138 -7.08 -10.28 11.16
C ARG A 138 -8.35 -11.10 10.96
N ILE A 139 -8.79 -11.29 9.72
CA ILE A 139 -9.95 -12.15 9.41
C ILE A 139 -9.65 -13.60 9.78
N ILE A 140 -8.46 -14.10 9.48
CA ILE A 140 -8.03 -15.46 9.84
C ILE A 140 -8.06 -15.64 11.36
N ALA A 141 -7.50 -14.70 12.11
CA ALA A 141 -7.49 -14.74 13.56
C ALA A 141 -8.92 -14.79 14.14
N ALA A 142 -9.82 -13.94 13.62
CA ALA A 142 -11.19 -13.84 14.11
C ALA A 142 -12.13 -14.96 13.65
N ALA A 143 -11.79 -15.70 12.58
CA ALA A 143 -12.62 -16.75 11.99
C ALA A 143 -12.17 -18.19 12.29
N GLY A 144 -11.07 -18.36 13.04
CA GLY A 144 -10.51 -19.67 13.35
C GLY A 144 -9.26 -19.97 12.51
N PRO A 145 -8.08 -20.14 13.14
CA PRO A 145 -6.81 -20.42 12.44
C PRO A 145 -6.80 -21.71 11.61
N SER A 146 -7.77 -22.61 11.81
CA SER A 146 -7.76 -23.99 11.32
C SER A 146 -7.82 -24.15 9.80
N TYR A 147 -8.11 -23.11 9.04
CA TYR A 147 -8.33 -23.21 7.58
C TYR A 147 -7.16 -22.72 6.70
N VAL A 148 -6.07 -22.18 7.27
CA VAL A 148 -4.93 -21.64 6.49
C VAL A 148 -3.73 -22.59 6.54
N SER A 149 -3.03 -22.73 5.41
CA SER A 149 -1.78 -23.51 5.26
C SER A 149 -0.57 -22.84 5.95
N LEU A 150 -0.55 -21.51 5.96
CA LEU A 150 0.42 -20.63 6.64
C LEU A 150 -0.18 -20.03 7.92
N HIS A 151 0.63 -19.91 8.98
CA HIS A 151 0.17 -19.42 10.27
C HIS A 151 -0.23 -17.93 10.25
N SER A 152 -1.36 -17.60 10.88
CA SER A 152 -2.06 -16.29 10.86
C SER A 152 -1.19 -15.06 11.15
N GLN A 153 -0.17 -15.18 12.01
CA GLN A 153 0.71 -14.05 12.38
C GLN A 153 1.92 -13.87 11.45
N SER A 154 2.30 -14.91 10.72
CA SER A 154 3.44 -14.87 9.78
C SER A 154 3.01 -14.47 8.38
N PHE A 155 1.73 -14.67 8.06
CA PHE A 155 1.17 -14.41 6.74
C PHE A 155 1.35 -12.95 6.32
N SER A 156 0.79 -11.99 7.07
CA SER A 156 0.86 -10.57 6.69
C SER A 156 2.29 -10.02 6.72
N THR A 157 3.15 -10.51 7.62
CA THR A 157 4.54 -10.06 7.74
C THR A 157 5.39 -10.38 6.51
N ILE A 158 5.25 -11.58 5.92
CA ILE A 158 6.04 -11.97 4.75
C ILE A 158 5.71 -11.08 3.55
N PHE A 159 4.41 -10.88 3.28
CA PHE A 159 3.97 -10.09 2.14
C PHE A 159 4.32 -8.62 2.29
N VAL A 160 4.20 -8.05 3.49
CA VAL A 160 4.61 -6.66 3.74
C VAL A 160 6.13 -6.50 3.56
N ILE A 161 6.95 -7.46 3.97
CA ILE A 161 8.41 -7.40 3.75
C ILE A 161 8.74 -7.47 2.25
N ALA A 162 8.05 -8.35 1.51
CA ALA A 162 8.23 -8.45 0.06
C ALA A 162 7.85 -7.13 -0.63
N ASP A 163 6.74 -6.52 -0.25
CA ASP A 163 6.31 -5.22 -0.78
C ASP A 163 7.29 -4.09 -0.41
N ILE A 164 7.87 -4.10 0.80
CA ILE A 164 8.93 -3.15 1.18
C ILE A 164 10.16 -3.31 0.28
N ALA A 165 10.56 -4.55 -0.04
CA ALA A 165 11.66 -4.77 -0.98
C ALA A 165 11.32 -4.23 -2.38
N CYS A 166 10.08 -4.39 -2.84
CA CYS A 166 9.60 -3.80 -4.09
C CYS A 166 9.65 -2.27 -4.04
N LEU A 167 9.23 -1.66 -2.92
CA LEU A 167 9.25 -0.21 -2.71
C LEU A 167 10.66 0.37 -2.72
N VAL A 168 11.65 -0.34 -2.18
CA VAL A 168 13.06 0.09 -2.25
C VAL A 168 13.53 0.13 -3.70
N ILE A 169 13.18 -0.88 -4.51
CA ILE A 169 13.52 -0.91 -5.94
C ILE A 169 12.81 0.25 -6.68
N GLN A 170 11.52 0.48 -6.42
CA GLN A 170 10.76 1.56 -7.03
C GLN A 170 11.30 2.95 -6.63
N GLY A 171 11.62 3.14 -5.36
CA GLY A 171 12.21 4.39 -4.87
C GLY A 171 13.60 4.65 -5.45
N ALA A 172 14.42 3.61 -5.60
CA ALA A 172 15.72 3.71 -6.24
C ALA A 172 15.59 4.07 -7.73
N GLY A 173 14.72 3.39 -8.47
CA GLY A 173 14.45 3.70 -9.88
C GLY A 173 13.92 5.12 -10.08
N GLY A 174 12.97 5.55 -9.24
CA GLY A 174 12.42 6.90 -9.29
C GLY A 174 13.43 7.99 -8.94
N GLY A 175 14.33 7.72 -7.99
CA GLY A 175 15.45 8.60 -7.66
C GLY A 175 16.41 8.77 -8.83
N ILE A 176 16.82 7.66 -9.47
CA ILE A 176 17.69 7.68 -10.65
C ILE A 176 17.03 8.44 -11.79
N ALA A 177 15.74 8.18 -12.06
CA ALA A 177 14.99 8.89 -13.09
C ALA A 177 14.93 10.40 -12.82
N GLY A 178 14.71 10.80 -11.57
CA GLY A 178 14.60 12.20 -11.19
C GLY A 178 15.91 13.00 -11.19
N THR A 179 17.06 12.34 -11.06
CA THR A 179 18.39 13.00 -11.00
C THR A 179 19.25 12.76 -12.24
N ALA A 180 18.74 12.08 -13.27
CA ALA A 180 19.48 11.84 -14.50
C ALA A 180 19.63 13.13 -15.31
N ASP A 181 20.84 13.39 -15.79
CA ASP A 181 21.15 14.55 -16.66
C ASP A 181 20.91 14.23 -18.15
N ASP A 182 20.70 12.96 -18.47
CA ASP A 182 20.54 12.43 -19.82
C ASP A 182 19.33 11.48 -19.94
N LYS A 183 18.87 11.27 -21.17
CA LYS A 183 17.69 10.45 -21.46
C LYS A 183 17.92 8.97 -21.10
N ASP A 184 19.11 8.44 -21.35
CA ASP A 184 19.43 7.03 -21.07
C ASP A 184 19.38 6.75 -19.57
N GLY A 185 19.86 7.69 -18.74
CA GLY A 185 19.75 7.62 -17.29
C GLY A 185 18.30 7.68 -16.79
N SER A 186 17.46 8.53 -17.39
CA SER A 186 16.03 8.61 -17.05
C SER A 186 15.29 7.32 -17.41
N ASP A 187 15.55 6.78 -18.61
CA ASP A 187 14.97 5.52 -19.08
C ASP A 187 15.42 4.33 -18.20
N MET A 188 16.69 4.29 -17.82
CA MET A 188 17.21 3.29 -16.87
C MET A 188 16.45 3.33 -15.54
N GLY A 189 16.22 4.53 -15.01
CA GLY A 189 15.41 4.72 -13.80
C GLY A 189 13.99 4.16 -13.96
N ALA A 190 13.33 4.45 -15.09
CA ALA A 190 12.02 3.91 -15.42
C ALA A 190 12.01 2.37 -15.44
N TYR A 191 12.98 1.72 -16.12
CA TYR A 191 13.08 0.26 -16.15
C TYR A 191 13.28 -0.37 -14.76
N ILE A 192 14.08 0.27 -13.90
CA ILE A 192 14.27 -0.18 -12.51
C ILE A 192 12.95 -0.07 -11.74
N MET A 193 12.19 1.02 -11.90
CA MET A 193 10.85 1.15 -11.30
C MET A 193 9.92 0.03 -11.78
N THR A 194 9.90 -0.25 -13.08
CA THR A 194 9.10 -1.31 -13.70
C THR A 194 9.40 -2.67 -13.11
N ALA A 195 10.68 -3.00 -12.89
CA ALA A 195 11.08 -4.24 -12.25
C ALA A 195 10.46 -4.39 -10.85
N GLY A 196 10.42 -3.29 -10.08
CA GLY A 196 9.75 -3.25 -8.78
C GLY A 196 8.24 -3.44 -8.86
N VAL A 197 7.57 -2.89 -9.88
CA VAL A 197 6.13 -3.07 -10.12
C VAL A 197 5.81 -4.52 -10.52
N ILE A 198 6.63 -5.13 -11.37
CA ILE A 198 6.46 -6.54 -11.79
C ILE A 198 6.66 -7.48 -10.60
N LEU A 199 7.70 -7.25 -9.78
CA LEU A 199 7.94 -8.03 -8.56
C LEU A 199 6.74 -7.92 -7.60
N GLN A 200 6.22 -6.71 -7.40
CA GLN A 200 5.03 -6.44 -6.60
C GLN A 200 3.78 -7.17 -7.14
N LEU A 201 3.61 -7.23 -8.46
CA LEU A 201 2.52 -7.97 -9.11
C LEU A 201 2.64 -9.48 -8.83
N ILE A 202 3.83 -10.06 -8.94
CA ILE A 202 4.07 -11.48 -8.63
C ILE A 202 3.69 -11.80 -7.18
N VAL A 203 4.10 -10.94 -6.24
CA VAL A 203 3.77 -11.07 -4.81
C VAL A 203 2.25 -11.00 -4.60
N THR A 204 1.57 -10.07 -5.26
CA THR A 204 0.11 -9.89 -5.16
C THR A 204 -0.66 -11.08 -5.77
N VAL A 205 -0.19 -11.65 -6.87
CA VAL A 205 -0.76 -12.86 -7.48
C VAL A 205 -0.60 -14.06 -6.54
N PHE A 206 0.57 -14.22 -5.92
CA PHE A 206 0.79 -15.28 -4.93
C PHE A 206 -0.12 -15.12 -3.71
N PHE A 207 -0.30 -13.90 -3.20
CA PHE A 207 -1.27 -13.60 -2.15
C PHE A 207 -2.69 -14.00 -2.56
N THR A 208 -3.11 -13.65 -3.78
CA THR A 208 -4.45 -13.96 -4.30
C THR A 208 -4.70 -15.47 -4.37
N GLY A 209 -3.68 -16.25 -4.75
CA GLY A 209 -3.75 -17.71 -4.73
C GLY A 209 -4.00 -18.27 -3.33
N LEU A 210 -3.23 -17.83 -2.33
CA LEU A 210 -3.40 -18.27 -0.94
C LEU A 210 -4.74 -17.80 -0.34
N PHE A 211 -5.16 -16.58 -0.67
CA PHE A 211 -6.44 -16.03 -0.25
C PHE A 211 -7.62 -16.87 -0.79
N THR A 212 -7.56 -17.21 -2.08
CA THR A 212 -8.56 -18.06 -2.74
C THR A 212 -8.56 -19.48 -2.16
N GLU A 213 -7.39 -20.05 -1.90
CA GLU A 213 -7.24 -21.34 -1.23
C GLU A 213 -7.95 -21.35 0.14
N TRP A 214 -7.76 -20.29 0.94
CA TRP A 214 -8.42 -20.18 2.23
C TRP A 214 -9.95 -20.07 2.11
N ILE A 215 -10.46 -19.27 1.17
CA ILE A 215 -11.91 -19.17 0.92
C ILE A 215 -12.47 -20.54 0.56
N TRP A 216 -11.80 -21.28 -0.34
CA TRP A 216 -12.21 -22.60 -0.78
C TRP A 216 -12.20 -23.62 0.38
N ARG A 217 -11.14 -23.64 1.19
CA ARG A 217 -11.02 -24.53 2.36
C ARG A 217 -12.08 -24.25 3.41
N ARG A 218 -12.37 -22.97 3.68
CA ARG A 218 -13.42 -22.57 4.62
C ARG A 218 -14.81 -22.99 4.12
N ARG A 219 -15.12 -22.75 2.84
CA ARG A 219 -16.41 -23.17 2.24
C ARG A 219 -16.61 -24.67 2.32
N ASN A 220 -15.54 -25.45 2.14
CA ASN A 220 -15.60 -26.91 2.16
C ASN A 220 -15.34 -27.54 3.55
N GLN A 221 -15.21 -26.71 4.60
CA GLN A 221 -14.91 -27.15 5.97
C GLN A 221 -13.70 -28.11 6.07
N LYS A 222 -12.68 -27.95 5.22
CA LYS A 222 -11.47 -28.78 5.23
C LYS A 222 -10.36 -28.05 6.00
N PRO A 223 -10.13 -28.35 7.30
CA PRO A 223 -9.05 -27.74 8.05
C PRO A 223 -7.68 -28.14 7.47
N SER A 224 -6.71 -27.23 7.53
CA SER A 224 -5.34 -27.51 7.14
C SER A 224 -4.71 -28.55 8.07
N LYS A 225 -4.07 -29.58 7.48
CA LYS A 225 -3.40 -30.65 8.23
C LYS A 225 -2.10 -30.20 8.91
N ARG A 226 -1.45 -29.14 8.41
CA ARG A 226 -0.22 -28.55 8.97
C ARG A 226 -0.23 -27.04 8.79
N GLN A 227 0.09 -26.29 9.85
CA GLN A 227 0.29 -24.84 9.80
C GLN A 227 1.79 -24.55 9.81
N PHE A 228 2.32 -24.03 8.70
CA PHE A 228 3.73 -23.63 8.65
C PHE A 228 3.89 -22.24 9.29
N ASN A 229 4.71 -22.14 10.35
CA ASN A 229 4.97 -20.88 11.05
C ASN A 229 6.47 -20.55 11.04
N PRO A 230 6.98 -19.89 9.99
CA PRO A 230 8.41 -19.61 9.85
C PRO A 230 8.95 -18.70 10.97
N PHE A 231 8.11 -17.84 11.55
CA PHE A 231 8.50 -16.93 12.64
C PHE A 231 8.12 -17.42 14.04
N ALA A 232 7.74 -18.70 14.20
CA ALA A 232 7.33 -19.25 15.49
C ALA A 232 8.35 -18.97 16.61
N ARG A 233 9.66 -19.04 16.30
CA ARG A 233 10.74 -18.81 17.27
C ARG A 233 10.80 -17.37 17.77
N PHE A 234 10.55 -16.38 16.89
CA PHE A 234 10.51 -14.96 17.25
C PHE A 234 9.31 -14.64 18.14
N TYR A 235 8.12 -15.12 17.75
CA TYR A 235 6.91 -14.94 18.54
C TYR A 235 7.01 -15.61 19.91
N ARG A 236 7.63 -16.80 20.01
CA ARG A 236 7.88 -17.48 21.29
C ARG A 236 8.76 -16.65 22.21
N LYS A 237 9.84 -16.05 21.67
CA LYS A 237 10.76 -15.20 22.45
C LYS A 237 10.07 -13.91 22.92
N LYS A 238 9.27 -13.27 22.06
CA LYS A 238 8.51 -12.06 22.42
C LYS A 238 7.45 -12.33 23.47
N ASN A 239 6.68 -13.41 23.32
CA ASN A 239 5.64 -13.78 24.28
C ASN A 239 6.24 -14.23 25.62
N ALA A 240 7.38 -14.92 25.61
CA ALA A 240 8.12 -15.26 26.83
C ALA A 240 8.64 -14.01 27.55
N ALA A 241 9.17 -13.03 26.81
CA ALA A 241 9.61 -11.75 27.37
C ALA A 241 8.43 -10.93 27.94
N ALA A 242 7.30 -10.87 27.23
CA ALA A 242 6.09 -10.19 27.70
C ALA A 242 5.48 -10.89 28.93
N ALA A 243 5.46 -12.22 28.96
CA ALA A 243 5.02 -12.99 30.12
C ALA A 243 5.96 -12.80 31.33
N ALA A 244 7.28 -12.73 31.10
CA ALA A 244 8.25 -12.43 32.15
C ALA A 244 8.08 -11.00 32.69
N ALA A 245 7.83 -10.01 31.82
CA ALA A 245 7.55 -8.63 32.22
C ALA A 245 6.22 -8.48 32.99
N ALA A 246 5.17 -9.18 32.55
CA ALA A 246 3.90 -9.23 33.27
C ALA A 246 4.04 -9.90 34.65
N ALA A 247 4.81 -10.99 34.74
CA ALA A 247 5.09 -11.68 36.00
C ALA A 247 5.91 -10.81 36.97
N ALA A 248 6.88 -10.05 36.46
CA ALA A 248 7.66 -9.09 37.24
C ALA A 248 6.77 -7.96 37.80
N THR A 249 5.90 -7.40 36.95
CA THR A 249 4.93 -6.37 37.35
C THR A 249 3.99 -6.90 38.44
N SER A 250 3.44 -8.12 38.28
CA SER A 250 2.57 -8.71 39.30
C SER A 250 3.26 -8.99 40.64
N ARG A 251 4.57 -9.31 40.63
CA ARG A 251 5.36 -9.48 41.87
C ARG A 251 5.54 -8.15 42.60
N GLU A 252 5.81 -7.08 41.87
CA GLU A 252 5.96 -5.73 42.41
C GLU A 252 4.66 -5.23 43.08
N TYR A 253 3.49 -5.52 42.50
CA TYR A 253 2.19 -5.23 43.13
C TYR A 253 1.91 -6.05 44.40
N ILE A 254 2.40 -7.29 44.48
CA ILE A 254 2.25 -8.14 45.69
C ILE A 254 3.13 -7.60 46.83
N GLU A 255 4.35 -7.15 46.54
CA GLU A 255 5.27 -6.59 47.55
C GLU A 255 4.83 -5.22 48.08
N MET A 256 4.09 -4.43 47.28
CA MET A 256 3.69 -3.06 47.62
C MET A 256 2.36 -2.96 48.39
N SER A 257 1.67 -4.08 48.68
CA SER A 257 0.42 -4.10 49.46
C SER A 257 0.69 -4.28 50.97
N PRO A 258 0.52 -3.25 51.83
CA PRO A 258 0.98 -3.27 53.23
C PRO A 258 0.06 -4.02 54.21
N SER A 259 -0.78 -4.97 53.78
CA SER A 259 -1.83 -5.53 54.64
C SER A 259 -2.01 -7.05 54.59
N ALA A 260 -1.13 -7.80 53.94
CA ALA A 260 -1.17 -9.26 54.01
C ALA A 260 -0.41 -9.79 55.25
N THR A 261 -0.89 -9.47 56.45
CA THR A 261 -0.53 -10.21 57.66
C THR A 261 -1.12 -11.61 57.58
N LEU A 262 -0.29 -12.59 57.21
CA LEU A 262 -0.62 -14.02 57.30
C LEU A 262 -0.60 -14.42 58.78
N VAL A 263 -1.78 -14.63 59.37
CA VAL A 263 -1.91 -15.46 60.56
C VAL A 263 -1.75 -16.90 60.09
N GLU A 264 -0.63 -17.53 60.45
CA GLU A 264 -0.35 -18.94 60.19
C GLU A 264 -1.25 -19.82 61.07
N ASP A 265 -2.26 -20.45 60.47
CA ASP A 265 -3.03 -21.52 61.10
C ASP A 265 -2.51 -22.89 60.58
N PRO A 266 -1.90 -23.75 61.41
CA PRO A 266 -1.27 -25.01 60.98
C PRO A 266 -2.23 -26.09 60.47
N SER A 267 -3.54 -25.87 60.49
CA SER A 267 -4.55 -26.90 60.16
C SER A 267 -4.86 -27.06 58.66
N MET A 268 -4.35 -26.19 57.78
CA MET A 268 -4.68 -26.17 56.34
C MET A 268 -3.59 -26.72 55.40
N ILE A 269 -2.47 -27.24 55.91
CA ILE A 269 -1.36 -27.73 55.07
C ILE A 269 -1.64 -29.13 54.47
N ASN A 270 -2.58 -29.90 55.04
CA ASN A 270 -2.85 -31.28 54.60
C ASN A 270 -4.01 -31.45 53.59
N ALA A 271 -4.68 -30.37 53.16
CA ALA A 271 -5.85 -30.46 52.28
C ALA A 271 -5.61 -30.10 50.81
N MET A 272 -4.37 -29.76 50.41
CA MET A 272 -4.06 -29.42 49.01
C MET A 272 -2.89 -30.24 48.49
N LYS A 273 -3.06 -31.57 48.46
CA LYS A 273 -2.27 -32.44 47.58
C LYS A 273 -2.85 -32.26 46.17
N PRO A 274 -2.16 -31.66 45.19
CA PRO A 274 -2.62 -31.73 43.82
C PRO A 274 -2.51 -33.19 43.39
N GLU A 275 -3.68 -33.79 43.14
CA GLU A 275 -3.82 -35.08 42.51
C GLU A 275 -3.06 -35.05 41.18
N SER A 276 -2.05 -35.92 41.06
CA SER A 276 -1.23 -36.07 39.87
C SER A 276 -2.05 -36.71 38.76
N SER A 277 -2.91 -35.93 38.10
CA SER A 277 -3.43 -36.30 36.78
C SER A 277 -2.31 -36.04 35.78
N SER A 278 -1.64 -37.11 35.37
CA SER A 278 -0.64 -37.13 34.31
C SER A 278 -1.22 -36.57 33.01
N VAL A 279 -1.06 -35.27 32.78
CA VAL A 279 -1.21 -34.69 31.45
C VAL A 279 0.04 -35.05 30.67
N THR A 280 -0.06 -36.08 29.84
CA THR A 280 0.93 -36.43 28.83
C THR A 280 1.20 -35.19 27.96
N TYR A 281 2.37 -34.59 28.10
CA TYR A 281 2.86 -33.56 27.19
C TYR A 281 3.16 -34.20 25.84
N THR A 282 2.16 -34.29 24.97
CA THR A 282 2.43 -34.48 23.55
C THR A 282 2.99 -33.19 23.00
N SER A 283 4.25 -33.23 22.60
CA SER A 283 4.93 -32.19 21.84
C SER A 283 4.26 -32.03 20.48
N ASP A 284 3.14 -31.32 20.40
CA ASP A 284 2.65 -30.69 19.17
C ASP A 284 1.41 -29.87 19.52
N SER A 285 1.40 -28.60 19.09
CA SER A 285 0.36 -27.58 19.33
C SER A 285 0.24 -27.06 20.77
N VAL A 286 0.93 -25.95 21.05
CA VAL A 286 0.56 -25.06 22.17
C VAL A 286 -0.82 -24.48 21.84
N PRO A 287 -1.86 -24.68 22.67
CA PRO A 287 -3.14 -24.03 22.48
C PRO A 287 -2.92 -22.52 22.58
N PHE A 288 -3.29 -21.80 21.53
CA PHE A 288 -3.31 -20.34 21.54
C PHE A 288 -4.34 -19.90 22.58
N VAL A 289 -3.88 -19.28 23.67
CA VAL A 289 -4.72 -18.43 24.51
C VAL A 289 -5.03 -17.21 23.67
N ALA A 290 -6.06 -17.33 22.82
CA ALA A 290 -6.70 -16.20 22.19
C ALA A 290 -7.19 -15.30 23.32
N GLY A 291 -6.59 -14.12 23.47
CA GLY A 291 -7.17 -13.09 24.30
C GLY A 291 -8.56 -12.77 23.76
N GLY A 292 -9.60 -13.39 24.34
CA GLY A 292 -11.02 -13.05 24.20
C GLY A 292 -11.51 -12.54 22.85
N GLU A 293 -10.99 -13.01 21.71
CA GLU A 293 -11.45 -12.51 20.42
C GLU A 293 -12.86 -13.02 20.16
N ARG A 294 -13.86 -12.14 20.25
CA ARG A 294 -15.23 -12.43 19.79
C ARG A 294 -15.16 -12.98 18.36
N GLN A 295 -15.64 -14.21 18.18
CA GLN A 295 -15.84 -14.81 16.85
C GLN A 295 -16.63 -13.83 15.97
N LEU A 296 -16.06 -13.48 14.82
CA LEU A 296 -16.72 -12.58 13.89
C LEU A 296 -17.91 -13.32 13.26
N SER A 297 -19.08 -12.67 13.20
CA SER A 297 -20.24 -13.24 12.50
C SER A 297 -19.88 -13.57 11.03
N ASP A 298 -20.36 -14.71 10.53
CA ASP A 298 -20.07 -15.17 9.16
C ASP A 298 -20.44 -14.13 8.09
N GLY A 299 -21.50 -13.34 8.30
CA GLY A 299 -21.88 -12.26 7.38
C GLY A 299 -20.81 -11.17 7.28
N LYS A 300 -20.21 -10.78 8.42
CA LYS A 300 -19.12 -9.81 8.45
C LYS A 300 -17.86 -10.35 7.79
N VAL A 301 -17.56 -11.64 7.98
CA VAL A 301 -16.39 -12.24 7.33
C VAL A 301 -16.58 -12.26 5.82
N LYS A 302 -17.75 -12.69 5.31
CA LYS A 302 -18.05 -12.66 3.87
C LYS A 302 -17.90 -11.26 3.29
N LEU A 303 -18.40 -10.23 3.98
CA LEU A 303 -18.26 -8.84 3.58
C LEU A 303 -16.78 -8.41 3.46
N MET A 304 -15.97 -8.69 4.49
CA MET A 304 -14.54 -8.34 4.48
C MET A 304 -13.75 -9.12 3.42
N CYS A 305 -14.10 -10.38 3.16
CA CYS A 305 -13.49 -11.15 2.08
C CYS A 305 -13.88 -10.59 0.71
N GLY A 306 -15.12 -10.15 0.54
CA GLY A 306 -15.57 -9.43 -0.65
C GLY A 306 -14.78 -8.15 -0.87
N LEU A 307 -14.57 -7.37 0.19
CA LEU A 307 -13.77 -6.15 0.18
C LEU A 307 -12.31 -6.41 -0.28
N ILE A 308 -11.65 -7.41 0.31
CA ILE A 308 -10.28 -7.79 -0.10
C ILE A 308 -10.27 -8.27 -1.56
N SER A 309 -11.24 -9.10 -1.97
CA SER A 309 -11.30 -9.63 -3.34
C SER A 309 -11.43 -8.50 -4.36
N PHE A 310 -12.34 -7.56 -4.09
CA PHE A 310 -12.57 -6.39 -4.95
C PHE A 310 -11.33 -5.49 -4.99
N GLY A 311 -10.77 -5.16 -3.83
CA GLY A 311 -9.57 -4.33 -3.74
C GLY A 311 -8.35 -4.95 -4.43
N THR A 312 -8.14 -6.25 -4.27
CA THR A 312 -7.02 -6.98 -4.90
C THR A 312 -7.17 -7.03 -6.41
N LEU A 313 -8.40 -7.19 -6.94
CA LEU A 313 -8.68 -7.13 -8.37
C LEU A 313 -8.27 -5.77 -8.97
N LEU A 314 -8.66 -4.67 -8.33
CA LEU A 314 -8.32 -3.31 -8.78
C LEU A 314 -6.80 -3.10 -8.81
N ILE A 315 -6.08 -3.58 -7.79
CA ILE A 315 -4.62 -3.50 -7.73
C ILE A 315 -3.97 -4.31 -8.85
N ILE A 316 -4.44 -5.54 -9.12
CA ILE A 316 -3.89 -6.37 -10.20
C ILE A 316 -4.07 -5.69 -11.56
N VAL A 317 -5.28 -5.20 -11.87
CA VAL A 317 -5.55 -4.53 -13.15
C VAL A 317 -4.64 -3.32 -13.34
N ARG A 318 -4.50 -2.48 -12.29
CA ARG A 318 -3.57 -1.36 -12.29
C ARG A 318 -2.12 -1.82 -12.49
N SER A 319 -1.65 -2.80 -11.72
CA SER A 319 -0.27 -3.28 -11.80
C SER A 319 0.08 -3.84 -13.18
N VAL A 320 -0.86 -4.49 -13.86
CA VAL A 320 -0.67 -4.92 -15.26
C VAL A 320 -0.56 -3.71 -16.18
N TYR A 321 -1.49 -2.75 -16.09
CA TYR A 321 -1.42 -1.51 -16.88
C TYR A 321 -0.08 -0.78 -16.68
N ARG A 322 0.35 -0.58 -15.43
CA ARG A 322 1.62 0.09 -15.08
C ARG A 322 2.84 -0.66 -15.58
N SER A 323 2.82 -1.99 -15.53
CA SER A 323 3.92 -2.79 -16.06
C SER A 323 4.05 -2.57 -17.56
N VAL A 324 2.94 -2.56 -18.31
CA VAL A 324 2.98 -2.34 -19.76
C VAL A 324 3.36 -0.90 -20.10
N GLU A 325 2.77 0.09 -19.41
CA GLU A 325 3.06 1.51 -19.59
C GLU A 325 4.55 1.83 -19.43
N LEU A 326 5.19 1.33 -18.36
CA LEU A 326 6.59 1.62 -18.08
C LEU A 326 7.57 0.71 -18.84
N LEU A 327 7.12 -0.40 -19.42
CA LEU A 327 7.95 -1.25 -20.29
C LEU A 327 8.17 -0.62 -21.67
N ASP A 328 7.16 0.08 -22.19
CA ASP A 328 7.25 0.80 -23.47
C ASP A 328 8.01 2.13 -23.35
N GLY A 329 8.44 2.52 -22.13
CA GLY A 329 9.15 3.76 -21.85
C GLY A 329 8.24 5.00 -21.88
N TRP A 330 8.84 6.18 -21.70
CA TRP A 330 8.10 7.45 -21.59
C TRP A 330 7.39 7.88 -22.88
N GLU A 331 7.82 7.35 -24.03
CA GLU A 331 7.26 7.64 -25.36
C GLU A 331 6.32 6.52 -25.86
N GLY A 332 6.05 5.51 -25.03
CA GLY A 332 5.19 4.40 -25.39
C GLY A 332 3.78 4.86 -25.80
N ALA A 333 3.18 4.17 -26.77
CA ALA A 333 1.83 4.48 -27.25
C ALA A 333 0.78 4.45 -26.11
N ILE A 334 1.03 3.69 -25.04
CA ILE A 334 0.17 3.60 -23.87
C ILE A 334 0.40 4.77 -22.91
N ALA A 335 1.65 5.23 -22.75
CA ALA A 335 2.01 6.35 -21.88
C ALA A 335 1.43 7.69 -22.37
N ILE A 336 1.33 7.86 -23.70
CA ILE A 336 0.77 9.07 -24.32
C ILE A 336 -0.76 9.09 -24.38
N ASN A 337 -1.44 8.03 -23.91
CA ASN A 337 -2.91 7.92 -23.96
C ASN A 337 -3.54 8.32 -22.62
N GLU A 338 -3.87 9.60 -22.46
CA GLU A 338 -4.48 10.14 -21.23
C GLU A 338 -5.74 9.37 -20.76
N PRO A 339 -6.73 9.06 -21.61
CA PRO A 339 -7.95 8.39 -21.14
C PRO A 339 -7.67 7.01 -20.55
N LEU A 340 -6.65 6.32 -21.05
CA LEU A 340 -6.25 5.01 -20.57
C LEU A 340 -5.60 5.12 -19.19
N PHE A 341 -4.73 6.10 -18.99
CA PHE A 341 -4.17 6.45 -17.68
C PHE A 341 -5.27 6.79 -16.67
N LEU A 342 -6.23 7.65 -17.03
CA LEU A 342 -7.34 8.03 -16.15
C LEU A 342 -8.23 6.84 -15.78
N GLY A 343 -8.53 5.96 -16.74
CA GLY A 343 -9.39 4.80 -16.51
C GLY A 343 -8.71 3.65 -15.77
N MET A 344 -7.53 3.25 -16.22
CA MET A 344 -6.83 2.05 -15.77
C MET A 344 -5.92 2.29 -14.57
N ASP A 345 -5.66 3.54 -14.21
CA ASP A 345 -4.84 3.89 -13.06
C ASP A 345 -5.64 4.69 -12.03
N ALA A 346 -6.07 5.90 -12.40
CA ALA A 346 -6.70 6.86 -11.50
C ALA A 346 -8.01 6.34 -10.91
N PHE A 347 -8.93 5.94 -11.79
CA PHE A 347 -10.27 5.51 -11.42
C PHE A 347 -10.26 4.25 -10.56
N LEU A 348 -9.37 3.30 -10.84
CA LEU A 348 -9.23 2.07 -10.06
C LEU A 348 -8.80 2.37 -8.62
N MET A 349 -7.80 3.23 -8.41
CA MET A 349 -7.35 3.55 -7.05
C MET A 349 -8.29 4.49 -6.31
N ALA A 350 -8.95 5.41 -7.01
CA ALA A 350 -10.02 6.22 -6.41
C ALA A 350 -11.15 5.31 -5.91
N THR A 351 -11.56 4.34 -6.74
CA THR A 351 -12.58 3.34 -6.37
C THR A 351 -12.12 2.50 -5.18
N PHE A 352 -10.86 2.08 -5.14
CA PHE A 352 -10.29 1.37 -3.97
C PHE A 352 -10.39 2.23 -2.71
N ALA A 353 -9.85 3.44 -2.74
CA ALA A 353 -9.77 4.34 -1.60
C ALA A 353 -11.16 4.69 -1.03
N LEU A 354 -12.13 4.97 -1.91
CA LEU A 354 -13.50 5.26 -1.54
C LEU A 354 -14.23 4.04 -0.99
N THR A 355 -14.06 2.86 -1.60
CA THR A 355 -14.69 1.62 -1.12
C THR A 355 -14.19 1.27 0.29
N TYR A 356 -12.89 1.44 0.56
CA TYR A 356 -12.31 1.25 1.89
C TYR A 356 -12.70 2.33 2.90
N ALA A 357 -13.07 3.53 2.45
CA ALA A 357 -13.65 4.56 3.32
C ALA A 357 -15.11 4.23 3.67
N ILE A 358 -15.92 3.78 2.70
CA ILE A 358 -17.33 3.42 2.92
C ILE A 358 -17.45 2.16 3.79
N ILE A 359 -16.74 1.10 3.40
CA ILE A 359 -16.72 -0.20 4.10
C ILE A 359 -15.46 -0.26 4.97
N HIS A 360 -15.35 0.68 5.91
CA HIS A 360 -14.18 0.77 6.77
C HIS A 360 -14.00 -0.51 7.59
N PRO A 361 -12.78 -1.09 7.67
CA PRO A 361 -12.50 -2.30 8.45
C PRO A 361 -12.95 -2.21 9.92
N GLY A 362 -12.98 -0.99 10.48
CA GLY A 362 -13.51 -0.72 11.82
C GLY A 362 -14.96 -1.18 12.03
N LEU A 363 -15.80 -1.20 11.00
CA LEU A 363 -17.19 -1.68 11.08
C LEU A 363 -17.26 -3.18 11.44
N ALA A 364 -16.31 -3.97 10.93
CA ALA A 364 -16.27 -5.41 11.18
C ALA A 364 -15.74 -5.71 12.59
N PHE A 365 -14.61 -5.11 12.97
CA PHE A 365 -13.88 -5.43 14.21
C PHE A 365 -14.31 -4.61 15.44
N GLY A 366 -15.05 -3.52 15.25
CA GLY A 366 -15.46 -2.59 16.32
C GLY A 366 -14.34 -1.67 16.79
N ARG A 367 -14.65 -0.82 17.78
CA ARG A 367 -13.67 0.05 18.45
C ARG A 367 -12.78 -0.77 19.40
N ARG A 368 -11.78 -1.48 18.88
CA ARG A 368 -10.78 -2.14 19.72
C ARG A 368 -9.62 -1.17 20.01
N LEU A 369 -9.37 -0.88 21.29
CA LEU A 369 -8.04 -0.48 21.76
C LEU A 369 -7.25 -1.77 21.96
N PHE A 370 -6.20 -1.94 21.15
CA PHE A 370 -5.09 -2.89 21.30
C PHE A 370 -5.43 -4.39 21.34
#